data_AF-U7NQR6-F1
#
_entry.id   AF-U7NQR6-F1
#
_cell.length_a   1.000
_cell.length_b   1.000
_cell.length_c   1.000
_cell.angle_alpha   90.00
_cell.angle_beta   90.00
_cell.angle_gamma   90.00
#
_symmetry.space_group_name_H-M   'P 1'
#
loop_
_entity.id
_entity.type
_entity.pdbx_description
1 polymer ?
#
loop_
_entity_poly.entity_id
_entity_poly.type
_entity_poly.pdbx_seq_one_letter_code
_entity_poly.pdbx_strand_id
1 'polypeptide(L)' 'MSKIGFIGLGIMGRPMAGHLLDAGHELATVKRGKPLSSELADKGMQELTSPRAVSSTPP' A
#
# COMPACT_ATOMS: atom_id res chain seq x y z
N MET A 1 9.99 -3.70 -11.21
CA MET A 1 8.61 -3.32 -10.87
C MET A 1 7.95 -4.56 -10.30
N SER A 2 7.41 -4.48 -9.08
CA SER A 2 6.74 -5.61 -8.42
C SER A 2 5.50 -5.10 -7.72
N LYS A 3 4.47 -5.94 -7.65
CA LYS A 3 3.23 -5.63 -6.94
C LYS A 3 3.28 -6.17 -5.52
N ILE A 4 3.08 -5.29 -4.54
CA ILE A 4 3.26 -5.58 -3.11
C ILE A 4 1.97 -5.29 -2.36
N GLY A 5 1.43 -6.31 -1.72
CA GLY A 5 0.39 -6.13 -0.73
C GLY A 5 0.98 -5.64 0.60
N PHE A 6 0.75 -4.39 0.98
CA PHE A 6 1.32 -3.78 2.18
C PHE A 6 0.23 -3.42 3.19
N ILE A 7 0.23 -4.09 4.34
CA ILE A 7 -0.75 -3.91 5.41
C ILE A 7 -0.01 -3.49 6.68
N GLY A 8 -0.44 -2.38 7.28
CA GLY A 8 0.15 -1.85 8.51
C GLY A 8 0.80 -0.49 8.31
N LEU A 9 0.03 0.53 7.94
CA LEU A 9 0.47 1.91 7.73
C LEU A 9 0.59 2.70 9.05
N GLY A 10 1.23 2.11 10.05
CA GLY A 10 1.56 2.77 11.31
C GLY A 10 2.77 3.71 11.17
N ILE A 11 3.35 4.09 12.32
CA ILE A 11 4.52 5.00 12.38
C ILE A 11 5.69 4.49 11.53
N MET A 12 5.98 3.19 11.60
CA MET A 12 7.06 2.58 10.81
C MET A 12 6.63 2.22 9.39
N GLY A 13 5.38 1.78 9.20
CA GLY A 13 4.92 1.27 7.91
C GLY A 13 4.72 2.33 6.83
N ARG A 14 4.29 3.55 7.21
CA ARG A 14 4.12 4.66 6.25
C ARG A 14 5.40 5.03 5.51
N PRO A 15 6.54 5.34 6.18
CA PRO A 15 7.76 5.69 5.46
C PRO A 15 8.30 4.52 4.61
N MET A 16 8.14 3.27 5.07
CA MET A 16 8.50 2.10 4.27
C MET A 16 7.67 1.98 2.98
N ALA A 17 6.35 2.15 3.07
CA ALA A 17 5.48 2.14 1.89
C ALA A 17 5.85 3.27 0.91
N GLY A 18 6.17 4.45 1.44
CA GLY A 18 6.64 5.59 0.64
C GLY A 18 7.89 5.27 -0.16
N HIS A 19 8.92 4.68 0.46
CA HIS A 19 10.16 4.33 -0.24
C HIS A 19 9.95 3.27 -1.32
N LEU A 20 9.06 2.29 -1.09
CA LEU A 20 8.76 1.27 -2.09
C LEU A 20 8.04 1.87 -3.31
N LEU A 21 7.12 2.82 -3.09
CA LEU A 21 6.47 3.58 -4.17
C LEU A 21 7.49 4.44 -4.93
N ASP A 22 8.38 5.14 -4.22
CA ASP A 22 9.42 5.98 -4.82
C ASP A 22 10.44 5.14 -5.64
N ALA A 23 10.66 3.88 -5.24
CA ALA A 23 11.47 2.92 -5.98
C ALA A 23 10.75 2.30 -7.20
N GLY A 24 9.51 2.69 -7.48
CA GLY A 24 8.73 2.23 -8.63
C GLY A 24 8.03 0.88 -8.43
N HIS A 25 7.76 0.49 -7.19
CA HIS A 25 6.90 -0.66 -6.89
C HIS A 25 5.42 -0.24 -6.81
N GLU A 26 4.53 -1.14 -7.18
CA GLU A 26 3.09 -0.94 -7.01
C GLU A 26 2.68 -1.46 -5.64
N LEU A 27 2.07 -0.62 -4.81
CA LEU A 27 1.59 -1.04 -3.49
C LEU A 27 0.07 -1.03 -3.44
N ALA A 28 -0.47 -2.11 -2.90
CA ALA A 28 -1.88 -2.24 -2.57
C ALA A 28 -2.05 -2.43 -1.06
N THR A 29 -3.06 -1.79 -0.48
CA THR A 29 -3.44 -1.97 0.92
C THR A 29 -4.91 -2.25 1.05
N VAL A 30 -5.36 -2.58 2.26
CA VAL A 30 -6.79 -2.67 2.59
C VAL A 30 -7.06 -1.78 3.79
N LYS A 31 -8.16 -1.04 3.74
CA LYS A 31 -8.60 -0.22 4.87
C LYS A 31 -8.84 -1.09 6.11
N ARG A 32 -8.09 -0.82 7.17
CA ARG A 32 -8.36 -1.37 8.52
C ARG A 32 -8.28 -0.24 9.53
N GLY A 33 -9.44 0.33 9.85
CA GLY A 33 -9.56 1.44 10.78
C GLY A 33 -9.37 2.80 10.11
N LYS A 34 -8.12 3.22 9.90
CA LYS A 34 -7.81 4.54 9.31
C LYS A 34 -7.73 4.47 7.77
N PRO A 35 -8.23 5.50 7.06
CA PRO A 35 -8.09 5.57 5.60
C PRO A 35 -6.61 5.70 5.19
N LEU A 36 -6.30 5.30 3.96
CA LEU A 36 -5.02 5.59 3.32
C LEU A 36 -4.70 7.08 3.42
N SER A 37 -3.47 7.40 3.82
CA SER A 37 -3.03 8.79 3.88
C SER A 37 -2.91 9.38 2.50
N SER A 38 -3.32 10.64 2.34
CA SER A 38 -3.16 11.40 1.09
C SER A 38 -1.75 11.29 0.53
N GLU A 39 -0.74 11.44 1.37
CA GLU A 39 0.68 11.28 1.02
C GLU A 39 1.01 9.99 0.25
N LEU A 40 0.42 8.85 0.64
CA LEU A 40 0.67 7.56 -0.03
C LEU A 40 -0.25 7.36 -1.23
N ALA A 41 -1.48 7.88 -1.17
CA ALA A 41 -2.40 7.88 -2.30
C ALA A 41 -1.83 8.71 -3.47
N ASP A 42 -1.26 9.88 -3.19
CA ASP A 42 -0.63 10.77 -4.17
C ASP A 42 0.62 10.12 -4.82
N LYS A 43 1.30 9.23 -4.08
CA LYS A 43 2.41 8.40 -4.59
C LYS A 43 1.96 7.18 -5.39
N GLY A 44 0.65 6.95 -5.56
CA GLY A 44 0.09 5.87 -6.38
C GLY A 44 -0.25 4.59 -5.60
N MET A 45 -0.29 4.62 -4.27
CA MET A 45 -0.75 3.48 -3.49
C MET A 45 -2.25 3.24 -3.67
N GLN A 46 -2.64 1.98 -3.89
CA GLN A 46 -4.03 1.61 -4.10
C GLN A 46 -4.67 1.06 -2.82
N GLU A 47 -5.85 1.55 -2.47
CA GLU A 47 -6.67 0.98 -1.39
C GLU A 47 -7.70 0.01 -1.99
N LEU A 48 -7.60 -1.26 -1.61
CA LEU A 48 -8.50 -2.33 -2.01
C LEU A 48 -9.58 -2.59 -0.96
N THR A 49 -10.68 -3.20 -1.40
CA THR A 49 -11.88 -3.43 -0.59
C THR A 49 -11.83 -4.65 0.31
N SER A 50 -10.84 -5.53 0.16
CA SER A 50 -10.69 -6.71 1.02
C SER A 50 -9.23 -7.16 1.18
N PRO A 51 -8.87 -7.80 2.32
CA PRO A 51 -7.54 -8.38 2.50
C PRO A 51 -7.22 -9.47 1.48
N ARG A 52 -8.26 -10.18 0.98
CA ARG A 52 -8.11 -11.19 -0.07
C ARG A 52 -7.62 -10.57 -1.38
N ALA A 53 -8.17 -9.41 -1.75
CA ALA A 53 -7.76 -8.69 -2.96
C ALA A 53 -6.28 -8.25 -2.88
N VAL A 54 -5.80 -7.87 -1.69
CA VAL A 54 -4.38 -7.54 -1.45
C VAL A 54 -3.48 -8.74 -1.63
N SER A 55 -3.89 -9.93 -1.15
CA SER A 55 -3.10 -11.16 -1.30
C SER A 55 -3.10 -11.73 -2.72
N SER A 56 -4.12 -11.42 -3.53
CA SER A 56 -4.22 -11.91 -4.91
C SER A 56 -3.48 -11.03 -5.92
N THR A 57 -2.72 -10.04 -5.46
CA THR A 57 -1.97 -9.16 -6.37
C THR A 57 -0.85 -9.97 -7.03
N PRO A 58 -0.92 -10.23 -8.36
CA PRO A 58 0.05 -11.09 -9.04
C PRO A 58 1.43 -10.41 -9.11
N PRO A 59 2.53 -11.18 -9.11
CA PRO A 59 3.90 -10.67 -9.06
C PRO A 59 4.27 -9.76 -10.24
#